data_AF-A0A7C9KXV3-F1
#
_entry.id   AF-A0A7C9KXV3-F1
#
_cell.length_a   1.000
_cell.length_b   1.000
_cell.length_c   1.000
_cell.angle_alpha   90.00
_cell.angle_beta   90.00
_cell.angle_gamma   90.00
#
_symmetry.space_group_name_H-M   'P 1'
#
loop_
_entity.id
_entity.type
_entity.pdbx_description
1 polymer ?
#
loop_
_entity_poly.entity_id
_entity_poly.type
_entity_poly.pdbx_seq_one_letter_code
_entity_poly.pdbx_strand_id
1 'polypeptide(L)'
;MTPTVHATAVALDGRAVLLLGPSGAGKSDLALRLIDRGWRLVADDRVVLTVRDGALWASAPAPIAGLIEVRGVGIVAEPALREARVALVIDLAGTPERLPEAASRDFGGIAIPCAMLSPRDESAPLKVERALQARVPAVKAPVPAAPALPAETPPILIVSGMSGAGKSSTLKALEDLDYEAVDNLPLDMVDSLFNSAEGGDGPPRPLAFGIDTRTRAFDAEALVVRLRTLRAEGVDIRLLYLDCSDDELTRRFSETRRRHPLAADRPAADGIGRERTLTAPLRRWADMVIDTTGLSVADLRRRIAEQLGRSADGGLTVTIESFGFAAGLPRDADLVFDMRFLANPHWDVALRPLTGEDPAVAAYVAADPAFAPAVDRIADLLLTLLPRYGAEGKAYLTIAVGCTGGRHRSVAVACELHDRLTAAGHAPLLVHRDVASNGNDAAILTAAPLTGQGSAT
;
A
#
# COMPACT_ATOMS: atom_id res chain seq x y z
N MET A 1 34.01 -34.35 8.00
CA MET A 1 34.98 -33.24 7.99
C MET A 1 34.33 -32.05 7.32
N THR A 2 34.43 -30.87 7.90
CA THR A 2 33.85 -29.64 7.34
C THR A 2 34.84 -29.04 6.35
N PRO A 3 34.66 -29.17 5.02
CA PRO A 3 35.63 -28.64 4.08
C PRO A 3 35.68 -27.11 4.16
N THR A 4 36.89 -26.57 4.26
CA THR A 4 37.14 -25.14 4.08
C THR A 4 37.57 -24.90 2.64
N VAL A 5 36.89 -24.01 1.94
CA VAL A 5 37.18 -23.67 0.54
C VAL A 5 37.69 -22.24 0.42
N HIS A 6 38.58 -22.01 -0.54
CA HIS A 6 39.09 -20.67 -0.83
C HIS A 6 38.09 -19.91 -1.70
N ALA A 7 37.26 -19.11 -1.07
CA ALA A 7 36.08 -18.52 -1.65
C ALA A 7 35.66 -17.27 -0.86
N THR A 8 34.76 -16.49 -1.42
CA THR A 8 34.03 -15.45 -0.69
C THR A 8 32.55 -15.80 -0.73
N ALA A 9 31.85 -15.71 0.40
CA ALA A 9 30.43 -15.96 0.52
C ALA A 9 29.70 -14.70 0.96
N VAL A 10 28.68 -14.31 0.20
CA VAL A 10 27.77 -13.20 0.51
C VAL A 10 26.33 -13.71 0.40
N ALA A 11 25.40 -13.15 1.15
CA ALA A 11 24.02 -13.61 1.16
C ALA A 11 22.99 -12.48 1.01
N LEU A 12 21.88 -12.82 0.36
CA LEU A 12 20.68 -12.01 0.23
C LEU A 12 19.48 -12.84 0.68
N ASP A 13 18.64 -12.29 1.57
CA ASP A 13 17.49 -13.00 2.16
C ASP A 13 17.83 -14.39 2.74
N GLY A 14 18.98 -14.51 3.42
CA GLY A 14 19.44 -15.78 4.01
C GLY A 14 19.98 -16.82 3.00
N ARG A 15 20.00 -16.49 1.71
CA ARG A 15 20.56 -17.34 0.63
C ARG A 15 21.95 -16.86 0.27
N ALA A 16 22.95 -17.69 0.52
CA ALA A 16 24.35 -17.42 0.19
C ALA A 16 24.67 -17.76 -1.27
N VAL A 17 25.46 -16.88 -1.88
CA VAL A 17 26.20 -17.12 -3.11
C VAL A 17 27.66 -17.35 -2.76
N LEU A 18 28.23 -18.44 -3.28
CA LEU A 18 29.63 -18.77 -3.13
C LEU A 18 30.42 -18.30 -4.37
N LEU A 19 31.27 -17.30 -4.19
CA LEU A 19 32.17 -16.77 -5.22
C LEU A 19 33.46 -17.59 -5.23
N LEU A 20 33.67 -18.34 -6.29
CA LEU A 20 34.85 -19.18 -6.52
C LEU A 20 35.74 -18.58 -7.61
N GLY A 21 37.04 -18.82 -7.50
CA GLY A 21 38.00 -18.39 -8.51
C GLY A 21 39.41 -18.30 -7.94
N PRO A 22 40.44 -18.16 -8.80
CA PRO A 22 41.82 -18.05 -8.37
C PRO A 22 42.04 -16.83 -7.46
N SER A 23 43.16 -16.81 -6.73
CA SER A 23 43.55 -15.61 -5.99
C SER A 23 43.71 -14.44 -6.96
N GLY A 24 43.21 -13.26 -6.58
CA GLY A 24 43.20 -12.09 -7.47
C GLY A 24 42.09 -12.05 -8.52
N ALA A 25 41.20 -13.05 -8.57
CA ALA A 25 40.05 -13.04 -9.50
C ALA A 25 39.07 -11.89 -9.25
N GLY A 26 39.08 -11.24 -8.08
CA GLY A 26 38.13 -10.17 -7.75
C GLY A 26 36.91 -10.65 -6.94
N LYS A 27 37.03 -11.78 -6.22
CA LYS A 27 35.99 -12.30 -5.32
C LYS A 27 35.55 -11.25 -4.28
N SER A 28 36.50 -10.71 -3.52
CA SER A 28 36.24 -9.71 -2.47
C SER A 28 35.75 -8.38 -3.05
N ASP A 29 36.24 -7.96 -4.23
CA ASP A 29 35.75 -6.77 -4.92
C ASP A 29 34.28 -6.91 -5.36
N LEU A 30 33.93 -8.05 -5.96
CA LEU A 30 32.54 -8.34 -6.32
C LEU A 30 31.66 -8.47 -5.07
N ALA A 31 32.19 -9.03 -3.98
CA ALA A 31 31.48 -9.11 -2.71
C ALA A 31 31.20 -7.71 -2.14
N LEU A 32 32.15 -6.79 -2.15
CA LEU A 32 31.93 -5.39 -1.73
C LEU A 32 30.86 -4.70 -2.56
N ARG A 33 30.88 -4.89 -3.89
CA ARG A 33 29.85 -4.34 -4.79
C ARG A 33 28.47 -4.98 -4.58
N LEU A 34 28.42 -6.23 -4.12
CA LEU A 34 27.16 -6.87 -3.71
C LEU A 34 26.70 -6.35 -2.34
N ILE A 35 27.62 -6.10 -1.42
CA ILE A 35 27.33 -5.55 -0.09
C ILE A 35 26.76 -4.13 -0.20
N ASP A 36 27.31 -3.28 -1.08
CA ASP A 36 26.74 -1.96 -1.42
C ASP A 36 25.30 -2.04 -1.95
N ARG A 37 24.90 -3.22 -2.44
CA ARG A 37 23.57 -3.53 -2.97
C ARG A 37 22.69 -4.30 -1.98
N GLY A 38 23.04 -4.30 -0.70
CA GLY A 38 22.23 -4.88 0.37
C GLY A 38 22.51 -6.34 0.69
N TRP A 39 23.51 -6.95 0.07
CA TRP A 39 23.98 -8.27 0.47
C TRP A 39 24.76 -8.19 1.78
N ARG A 40 24.79 -9.28 2.54
CA ARG A 40 25.59 -9.39 3.76
C ARG A 40 26.77 -10.30 3.53
N LEU A 41 27.92 -9.95 4.08
CA LEU A 41 29.06 -10.85 4.16
C LEU A 41 28.68 -12.11 4.94
N VAL A 42 29.16 -13.27 4.53
CA VAL A 42 29.12 -14.50 5.33
C VAL A 42 30.54 -14.87 5.71
N ALA A 43 31.45 -14.83 4.73
CA ALA A 43 32.87 -15.11 4.91
C ALA A 43 33.66 -14.56 3.72
N ASP A 44 34.88 -14.06 3.95
CA ASP A 44 35.82 -13.69 2.90
C ASP A 44 37.08 -14.55 2.97
N ASP A 45 37.73 -14.76 1.82
CA ASP A 45 38.93 -15.58 1.61
C ASP A 45 38.82 -17.09 1.91
N ARG A 46 38.26 -17.47 3.05
CA ARG A 46 38.02 -18.87 3.44
C ARG A 46 36.60 -19.06 3.94
N VAL A 47 35.90 -20.01 3.34
CA VAL A 47 34.52 -20.36 3.71
C VAL A 47 34.49 -21.79 4.23
N VAL A 48 33.92 -21.96 5.42
CA VAL A 48 33.63 -23.27 6.00
C VAL A 48 32.30 -23.74 5.44
N LEU A 49 32.29 -24.91 4.78
CA LEU A 49 31.10 -25.50 4.20
C LEU A 49 30.64 -26.71 5.01
N THR A 50 29.40 -26.68 5.49
CA THR A 50 28.80 -27.76 6.28
C THR A 50 27.54 -28.27 5.59
N VAL A 51 27.43 -29.60 5.44
CA VAL A 51 26.17 -30.22 5.00
C VAL A 51 25.33 -30.54 6.24
N ARG A 52 24.13 -29.95 6.32
CA ARG A 52 23.16 -30.20 7.40
C ARG A 52 21.74 -30.16 6.82
N ASP A 53 20.90 -31.10 7.24
CA ASP A 53 19.49 -31.18 6.83
C ASP A 53 19.28 -31.21 5.31
N GLY A 54 20.16 -31.91 4.58
CA GLY A 54 20.13 -31.98 3.11
C GLY A 54 20.45 -30.67 2.41
N ALA A 55 21.04 -29.68 3.11
CA ALA A 55 21.44 -28.40 2.54
C ALA A 55 22.92 -28.10 2.85
N LEU A 56 23.55 -27.33 1.95
CA LEU A 56 24.89 -26.81 2.13
C LEU A 56 24.82 -25.45 2.84
N TRP A 57 25.60 -25.28 3.90
CA TRP A 57 25.71 -24.04 4.68
C TRP A 57 27.12 -23.49 4.59
N ALA A 58 27.22 -22.17 4.46
CA ALA A 58 28.47 -21.42 4.48
C ALA A 58 28.60 -20.63 5.79
N SER A 59 29.79 -20.61 6.37
CA SER A 59 30.16 -19.78 7.50
C SER A 59 31.62 -19.36 7.43
N ALA A 60 32.01 -18.35 8.21
CA ALA A 60 33.41 -17.96 8.34
C ALA A 60 34.14 -18.82 9.39
N PRO A 61 35.41 -19.16 9.16
CA PRO A 61 36.31 -19.59 10.24
C PRO A 61 36.36 -18.50 11.32
N ALA A 62 36.35 -18.90 12.60
CA ALA A 62 36.34 -17.97 13.73
C ALA A 62 37.40 -16.84 13.67
N PRO A 63 38.66 -17.08 13.22
CA PRO A 63 39.68 -16.02 13.18
C PRO A 63 39.41 -14.89 12.18
N ILE A 64 38.57 -15.13 11.17
CA ILE A 64 38.32 -14.17 10.08
C ILE A 64 36.83 -13.80 9.96
N ALA A 65 36.02 -14.18 10.96
CA ALA A 65 34.60 -13.89 10.97
C ALA A 65 34.36 -12.38 11.04
N GLY A 66 33.53 -11.84 10.14
CA GLY A 66 33.24 -10.40 10.07
C GLY A 66 34.37 -9.54 9.53
N LEU A 67 35.38 -10.15 8.87
CA LEU A 67 36.48 -9.43 8.25
C LEU A 67 36.45 -9.64 6.73
N ILE A 68 36.81 -8.60 5.98
CA ILE A 68 36.96 -8.63 4.51
C ILE A 68 38.26 -7.94 4.10
N GLU A 69 38.97 -8.52 3.13
CA GLU A 69 40.15 -7.89 2.55
C GLU A 69 39.75 -6.88 1.47
N VAL A 70 39.96 -5.59 1.74
CA VAL A 70 39.79 -4.52 0.76
C VAL A 70 41.16 -4.16 0.19
N ARG A 71 41.45 -4.62 -1.03
CA ARG A 71 42.76 -4.37 -1.67
C ARG A 71 43.07 -2.87 -1.74
N GLY A 72 44.25 -2.50 -1.28
CA GLY A 72 44.70 -1.11 -1.19
C GLY A 72 44.31 -0.39 0.11
N VAL A 73 43.43 -0.99 0.93
CA VAL A 73 43.03 -0.45 2.24
C VAL A 73 43.49 -1.38 3.37
N GLY A 74 43.39 -2.70 3.19
CA GLY A 74 43.74 -3.71 4.19
C GLY A 74 42.54 -4.57 4.59
N ILE A 75 42.66 -5.28 5.72
CA ILE A 75 41.56 -6.08 6.28
C ILE A 75 40.69 -5.16 7.14
N VAL A 76 39.40 -5.08 6.82
CA VAL A 76 38.43 -4.23 7.53
C VAL A 76 37.30 -5.06 8.13
N ALA A 77 36.67 -4.52 9.17
CA ALA A 77 35.47 -5.11 9.74
C ALA A 77 34.25 -4.83 8.85
N GLU A 78 33.43 -5.85 8.63
CA GLU A 78 32.23 -5.79 7.80
C GLU A 78 31.10 -6.60 8.47
N PRO A 79 29.89 -6.02 8.65
CA PRO A 79 28.72 -6.72 9.17
C PRO A 79 28.40 -8.07 8.48
N ALA A 80 28.82 -9.16 9.10
CA ALA A 80 28.64 -10.50 8.58
C ALA A 80 27.46 -11.26 9.22
N LEU A 81 26.89 -12.19 8.47
CA LEU A 81 26.05 -13.26 8.97
C LEU A 81 26.93 -14.37 9.55
N ARG A 82 26.47 -14.98 10.64
CA ARG A 82 27.17 -16.12 11.27
C ARG A 82 27.25 -17.32 10.31
N GLU A 83 26.16 -17.58 9.61
CA GLU A 83 26.04 -18.63 8.61
C GLU A 83 24.88 -18.33 7.64
N ALA A 84 24.90 -18.94 6.46
CA ALA A 84 23.81 -18.86 5.48
C ALA A 84 23.77 -20.09 4.58
N ARG A 85 22.58 -20.44 4.07
CA ARG A 85 22.39 -21.59 3.18
C ARG A 85 22.88 -21.25 1.77
N VAL A 86 23.79 -22.04 1.22
CA VAL A 86 24.32 -21.84 -0.14
C VAL A 86 23.25 -22.25 -1.15
N ALA A 87 22.89 -21.31 -2.03
CA ALA A 87 21.87 -21.49 -3.06
C ALA A 87 22.44 -21.44 -4.48
N LEU A 88 23.62 -20.82 -4.66
CA LEU A 88 24.24 -20.62 -5.97
C LEU A 88 25.76 -20.52 -5.82
N VAL A 89 26.47 -21.01 -6.83
CA VAL A 89 27.90 -20.84 -7.00
C VAL A 89 28.16 -19.96 -8.21
N ILE A 90 29.06 -18.99 -8.05
CA ILE A 90 29.57 -18.18 -9.15
C ILE A 90 31.05 -18.50 -9.34
N ASP A 91 31.40 -19.04 -10.50
CA ASP A 91 32.78 -19.27 -10.89
C ASP A 91 33.33 -18.05 -11.65
N LEU A 92 34.46 -17.52 -11.17
CA LEU A 92 35.15 -16.36 -11.70
C LEU A 92 36.46 -16.74 -12.42
N ALA A 93 36.73 -18.04 -12.63
CA ALA A 93 37.99 -18.52 -13.18
C ALA A 93 38.07 -18.57 -14.71
N GLY A 94 37.01 -18.21 -15.44
CA GLY A 94 36.93 -18.36 -16.90
C GLY A 94 36.12 -17.28 -17.63
N THR A 95 36.07 -17.39 -18.96
CA THR A 95 35.31 -16.47 -19.83
C THR A 95 33.86 -16.95 -19.95
N PRO A 96 32.86 -16.11 -19.58
CA PRO A 96 31.45 -16.49 -19.68
C PRO A 96 31.04 -16.80 -21.12
N GLU A 97 30.33 -17.90 -21.32
CA GLU A 97 29.71 -18.24 -22.60
C GLU A 97 28.48 -17.37 -22.86
N ARG A 98 28.18 -17.12 -24.14
CA ARG A 98 27.00 -16.32 -24.55
C ARG A 98 25.68 -16.99 -24.16
N LEU A 99 25.62 -18.32 -24.19
CA LEU A 99 24.46 -19.14 -23.82
C LEU A 99 24.95 -20.35 -23.00
N PRO A 100 25.13 -20.20 -21.68
CA PRO A 100 25.69 -21.26 -20.85
C PRO A 100 24.67 -22.36 -20.58
N GLU A 101 25.10 -23.62 -20.64
CA GLU A 101 24.30 -24.76 -20.22
C GLU A 101 24.02 -24.74 -18.70
N ALA A 102 23.02 -25.50 -18.26
CA ALA A 102 22.71 -25.64 -16.84
C ALA A 102 23.80 -26.49 -16.14
N ALA A 103 24.73 -25.83 -15.47
CA ALA A 103 25.78 -26.47 -14.68
C ALA A 103 25.43 -26.49 -13.18
N SER A 104 25.94 -27.50 -12.48
CA SER A 104 25.93 -27.60 -11.02
C SER A 104 27.28 -28.09 -10.50
N ARG A 105 27.61 -27.74 -9.27
CA ARG A 105 28.84 -28.16 -8.59
C ARG A 105 28.47 -28.92 -7.31
N ASP A 106 29.08 -30.09 -7.11
CA ASP A 106 28.83 -30.92 -5.93
C ASP A 106 29.68 -30.47 -4.74
N PHE A 107 29.06 -30.38 -3.57
CA PHE A 107 29.73 -30.19 -2.29
C PHE A 107 29.21 -31.22 -1.28
N GLY A 108 29.93 -32.32 -1.13
CA GLY A 108 29.59 -33.35 -0.15
C GLY A 108 28.25 -34.01 -0.43
N GLY A 109 27.92 -34.25 -1.72
CA GLY A 109 26.67 -34.87 -2.16
C GLY A 109 25.51 -33.88 -2.37
N ILE A 110 25.73 -32.58 -2.18
CA ILE A 110 24.74 -31.54 -2.48
C ILE A 110 25.13 -30.84 -3.79
N ALA A 111 24.33 -31.03 -4.83
CA ALA A 111 24.48 -30.34 -6.10
C ALA A 111 23.93 -28.90 -6.00
N ILE A 112 24.82 -27.91 -6.16
CA ILE A 112 24.46 -26.48 -6.15
C ILE A 112 24.53 -25.93 -7.57
N PRO A 113 23.50 -25.19 -8.05
CA PRO A 113 23.56 -24.50 -9.34
C PRO A 113 24.81 -23.64 -9.47
N CYS A 114 25.46 -23.68 -10.63
CA CYS A 114 26.69 -22.95 -10.90
C CYS A 114 26.53 -22.07 -12.14
N ALA A 115 27.03 -20.84 -12.07
CA ALA A 115 27.13 -19.93 -13.21
C ALA A 115 28.55 -19.36 -13.28
N MET A 116 29.01 -19.03 -14.48
CA MET A 116 30.32 -18.42 -14.70
C MET A 116 30.15 -16.96 -15.08
N LEU A 117 30.88 -16.05 -14.44
CA LEU A 117 30.76 -14.61 -14.66
C LEU A 117 32.13 -13.92 -14.69
N SER A 118 32.24 -12.88 -15.51
CA SER A 118 33.37 -11.95 -15.48
C SER A 118 33.21 -11.05 -14.26
N PRO A 119 34.09 -11.11 -13.25
CA PRO A 119 33.94 -10.34 -12.02
C PRO A 119 34.05 -8.84 -12.28
N ARG A 120 34.89 -8.42 -13.22
CA ARG A 120 35.20 -7.00 -13.48
C ARG A 120 34.13 -6.25 -14.27
N ASP A 121 33.10 -6.94 -14.75
CA ASP A 121 31.99 -6.27 -15.41
C ASP A 121 31.27 -5.38 -14.38
N GLU A 122 30.92 -4.15 -14.76
CA GLU A 122 30.06 -3.28 -13.94
C GLU A 122 28.72 -3.96 -13.64
N SER A 123 28.23 -4.75 -14.59
CA SER A 123 27.00 -5.53 -14.47
C SER A 123 27.12 -6.82 -13.66
N ALA A 124 28.32 -7.19 -13.19
CA ALA A 124 28.53 -8.45 -12.47
C ALA A 124 27.60 -8.64 -11.25
N PRO A 125 27.38 -7.64 -10.36
CA PRO A 125 26.45 -7.80 -9.24
C PRO A 125 25.02 -8.10 -9.69
N LEU A 126 24.55 -7.40 -10.74
CA LEU A 126 23.22 -7.63 -11.32
C LEU A 126 23.10 -9.02 -11.95
N LYS A 127 24.15 -9.50 -12.61
CA LYS A 127 24.19 -10.87 -13.16
C LYS A 127 24.11 -11.92 -12.06
N VAL A 128 24.75 -11.70 -10.91
CA VAL A 128 24.64 -12.58 -9.73
C VAL A 128 23.20 -12.59 -9.19
N GLU A 129 22.57 -11.43 -9.03
CA GLU A 129 21.17 -11.32 -8.59
C GLU A 129 20.22 -12.05 -9.53
N ARG A 130 20.37 -11.86 -10.85
CA ARG A 130 19.56 -12.56 -11.87
C ARG A 130 19.81 -14.06 -11.86
N ALA A 131 21.06 -14.50 -11.68
CA ALA A 131 21.38 -15.92 -11.59
C ALA A 131 20.74 -16.56 -10.35
N LEU A 132 20.74 -15.87 -9.21
CA LEU A 132 20.09 -16.34 -7.98
C LEU A 132 18.56 -16.43 -8.14
N GLN A 133 17.94 -15.48 -8.86
CA GLN A 133 16.50 -15.48 -9.15
C GLN A 133 16.10 -16.56 -10.17
N ALA A 134 16.87 -16.73 -11.24
CA ALA A 134 16.50 -17.59 -12.38
C ALA A 134 16.76 -19.09 -12.11
N ARG A 135 17.75 -19.42 -11.30
CA ARG A 135 18.21 -20.81 -11.11
C ARG A 135 17.79 -21.43 -9.79
N VAL A 136 17.10 -20.66 -8.94
CA VAL A 136 16.51 -21.13 -7.69
C VAL A 136 15.01 -20.84 -7.78
N PRO A 137 14.13 -21.85 -8.01
CA PRO A 137 12.70 -21.62 -7.88
C PRO A 137 12.44 -21.05 -6.48
N ALA A 138 11.47 -20.14 -6.35
CA ALA A 138 11.13 -19.51 -5.08
C ALA A 138 10.74 -20.55 -4.03
N VAL A 139 11.74 -21.12 -3.35
CA VAL A 139 11.53 -21.86 -2.12
C VAL A 139 11.23 -20.78 -1.10
N LYS A 140 9.94 -20.62 -0.84
CA LYS A 140 9.39 -19.89 0.30
C LYS A 140 9.80 -20.64 1.57
N ALA A 141 11.10 -20.60 1.90
CA ALA A 141 11.60 -21.08 3.18
C ALA A 141 11.42 -19.94 4.20
N PRO A 142 10.90 -20.24 5.40
CA PRO A 142 10.63 -19.22 6.40
C PRO A 142 11.96 -18.60 6.85
N VAL A 143 12.01 -17.27 6.86
CA VAL A 143 13.02 -16.52 7.62
C VAL A 143 12.89 -17.00 9.07
N PRO A 144 13.97 -17.44 9.74
CA PRO A 144 13.89 -17.83 11.13
C PRO A 144 13.49 -16.60 11.95
N ALA A 145 12.38 -16.72 12.69
CA ALA A 145 11.96 -15.74 13.66
C ALA A 145 13.10 -15.53 14.67
N ALA A 146 13.60 -14.31 14.75
CA ALA A 146 14.34 -13.83 15.91
C ALA A 146 13.42 -13.92 17.14
N PRO A 147 13.96 -14.15 18.35
CA PRO A 147 13.15 -14.51 19.51
C PRO A 147 12.13 -13.41 19.79
N ALA A 148 10.89 -13.82 20.01
CA ALA A 148 9.82 -12.93 20.41
C ALA A 148 10.17 -12.25 21.74
N LEU A 149 10.37 -10.94 21.70
CA LEU A 149 9.99 -10.10 22.83
C LEU A 149 8.45 -10.04 22.87
N PRO A 150 7.84 -9.93 24.06
CA PRO A 150 6.38 -10.04 24.21
C PRO A 150 5.64 -8.94 23.42
N ALA A 151 4.42 -9.27 22.99
CA ALA A 151 3.41 -8.33 22.45
C ALA A 151 3.29 -7.09 23.38
N GLU A 152 3.14 -5.85 22.93
CA GLU A 152 2.34 -5.30 21.82
C GLU A 152 2.99 -3.98 21.35
N THR A 153 3.74 -3.96 20.25
CA THR A 153 4.04 -2.68 19.55
C THR A 153 3.22 -2.63 18.27
N PRO A 154 2.43 -1.57 18.03
CA PRO A 154 1.67 -1.45 16.80
C PRO A 154 2.61 -1.39 15.59
N PRO A 155 2.24 -1.98 14.44
CA PRO A 155 3.12 -2.00 13.28
C PRO A 155 3.34 -0.58 12.77
N ILE A 156 4.60 -0.24 12.53
CA ILE A 156 5.02 1.10 12.14
C ILE A 156 5.33 1.13 10.65
N LEU A 157 4.81 2.15 9.97
CA LEU A 157 5.08 2.41 8.56
C LEU A 157 5.77 3.76 8.37
N ILE A 158 7.03 3.73 7.98
CA ILE A 158 7.75 4.91 7.52
C ILE A 158 7.38 5.16 6.06
N VAL A 159 6.86 6.35 5.76
CA VAL A 159 6.54 6.80 4.41
C VAL A 159 7.56 7.85 4.00
N SER A 160 8.35 7.53 2.98
CA SER A 160 9.30 8.45 2.36
C SER A 160 9.14 8.42 0.83
N GLY A 161 9.93 9.21 0.12
CA GLY A 161 9.88 9.26 -1.34
C GLY A 161 10.29 10.61 -1.90
N MET A 162 10.24 10.68 -3.23
CA MET A 162 10.51 11.91 -3.98
C MET A 162 9.48 13.00 -3.63
N SER A 163 9.92 14.25 -3.54
CA SER A 163 9.01 15.38 -3.33
C SER A 163 8.05 15.47 -4.52
N GLY A 164 6.75 15.47 -4.24
CA GLY A 164 5.71 15.43 -5.30
C GLY A 164 5.27 14.03 -5.73
N ALA A 165 5.88 12.95 -5.22
CA ALA A 165 5.46 11.58 -5.51
C ALA A 165 4.19 11.13 -4.79
N GLY A 166 3.59 11.96 -3.93
CA GLY A 166 2.30 11.67 -3.29
C GLY A 166 2.36 11.25 -1.82
N LYS A 167 3.43 11.60 -1.09
CA LYS A 167 3.57 11.31 0.36
C LYS A 167 2.37 11.80 1.18
N SER A 168 1.95 13.06 1.00
CA SER A 168 0.81 13.60 1.74
C SER A 168 -0.50 12.88 1.42
N SER A 169 -0.71 12.46 0.17
CA SER A 169 -1.87 11.64 -0.20
C SER A 169 -1.81 10.23 0.39
N THR A 170 -0.61 9.68 0.50
CA THR A 170 -0.35 8.38 1.12
C THR A 170 -0.62 8.41 2.61
N LEU A 171 -0.14 9.43 3.34
CA LEU A 171 -0.42 9.58 4.76
C LEU A 171 -1.93 9.70 5.04
N LYS A 172 -2.65 10.49 4.24
CA LYS A 172 -4.13 10.56 4.31
C LYS A 172 -4.80 9.21 4.05
N ALA A 173 -4.37 8.50 3.01
CA ALA A 173 -4.89 7.17 2.72
C ALA A 173 -4.62 6.18 3.87
N LEU A 174 -3.53 6.34 4.61
CA LEU A 174 -3.23 5.54 5.80
C LEU A 174 -4.11 5.93 6.99
N GLU A 175 -4.41 7.22 7.19
CA GLU A 175 -5.40 7.67 8.20
C GLU A 175 -6.76 7.00 7.96
N ASP A 176 -7.19 6.92 6.70
CA ASP A 176 -8.43 6.21 6.32
C ASP A 176 -8.38 4.69 6.57
N LEU A 177 -7.18 4.13 6.74
CA LEU A 177 -6.94 2.71 7.07
C LEU A 177 -6.64 2.54 8.57
N ASP A 178 -7.09 3.45 9.43
CA ASP A 178 -6.90 3.46 10.89
C ASP A 178 -5.44 3.61 11.37
N TYR A 179 -4.53 4.10 10.52
CA TYR A 179 -3.20 4.49 10.98
C TYR A 179 -3.23 5.85 11.67
N GLU A 180 -2.48 6.00 12.75
CA GLU A 180 -2.13 7.31 13.27
C GLU A 180 -0.95 7.87 12.47
N ALA A 181 -1.25 8.77 11.53
CA ALA A 181 -0.26 9.35 10.63
C ALA A 181 0.30 10.68 11.18
N VAL A 182 1.63 10.79 11.21
CA VAL A 182 2.34 12.02 11.60
C VAL A 182 3.30 12.41 10.47
N ASP A 183 3.17 13.64 9.96
CA ASP A 183 4.03 14.17 8.90
C ASP A 183 5.22 14.95 9.48
N ASN A 184 6.39 14.81 8.84
CA ASN A 184 7.61 15.56 9.11
C ASN A 184 8.16 15.41 10.54
N LEU A 185 8.04 14.21 11.12
CA LEU A 185 8.56 13.91 12.45
C LEU A 185 10.10 13.73 12.41
N PRO A 186 10.86 14.41 13.29
CA PRO A 186 12.28 14.12 13.48
C PRO A 186 12.53 12.68 13.94
N LEU A 187 13.60 12.06 13.42
CA LEU A 187 13.94 10.65 13.66
C LEU A 187 14.25 10.32 15.12
N ASP A 188 14.85 11.27 15.83
CA ASP A 188 15.14 11.20 17.27
C ASP A 188 13.87 11.21 18.13
N MET A 189 12.76 11.73 17.61
CA MET A 189 11.46 11.73 18.29
C MET A 189 10.66 10.45 18.08
N VAL A 190 11.02 9.62 17.10
CA VAL A 190 10.39 8.30 16.88
C VAL A 190 10.56 7.45 18.15
N ASP A 191 11.76 7.50 18.76
CA ASP A 191 12.12 6.83 20.01
C ASP A 191 11.17 7.17 21.18
N SER A 192 10.69 8.41 21.25
CA SER A 192 9.80 8.90 22.33
C SER A 192 8.34 8.48 22.13
N LEU A 193 7.92 8.28 20.89
CA LEU A 193 6.55 7.83 20.58
C LEU A 193 6.34 6.35 20.94
N PHE A 194 7.38 5.52 20.84
CA PHE A 194 7.33 4.14 21.33
C PHE A 194 6.96 4.07 22.82
N ASN A 195 7.58 4.91 23.65
CA ASN A 195 7.37 4.91 25.10
C ASN A 195 6.01 5.50 25.51
N SER A 196 5.33 6.22 24.62
CA SER A 196 4.04 6.87 24.89
C SER A 196 2.83 5.97 24.55
N ALA A 197 3.05 4.92 23.74
CA ALA A 197 2.00 3.98 23.33
C ALA A 197 1.60 2.98 24.44
N GLU A 198 2.37 2.89 25.53
CA GLU A 198 2.15 1.94 26.64
C GLU A 198 1.09 2.41 27.68
N GLY A 199 0.43 3.56 27.48
CA GLY A 199 -0.42 4.20 28.50
C GLY A 199 -1.89 4.45 28.15
N GLY A 200 -2.37 4.02 26.97
CA GLY A 200 -3.74 4.29 26.50
C GLY A 200 -4.72 3.13 26.75
N ASP A 201 -5.94 3.44 27.16
CA ASP A 201 -7.03 2.48 27.48
C ASP A 201 -7.73 1.94 26.21
N GLY A 202 -6.97 1.47 25.22
CA GLY A 202 -7.49 0.95 23.94
C GLY A 202 -6.45 0.18 23.12
N PRO A 203 -6.88 -0.61 22.10
CA PRO A 203 -5.96 -1.41 21.30
C PRO A 203 -4.97 -0.51 20.54
N PRO A 204 -3.68 -0.88 20.46
CA PRO A 204 -2.65 -0.04 19.85
C PRO A 204 -2.91 0.13 18.35
N ARG A 205 -3.12 1.38 17.91
CA ARG A 205 -3.31 1.70 16.48
C ARG A 205 -1.99 1.66 15.72
N PRO A 206 -1.96 1.18 14.48
CA PRO A 206 -0.75 1.19 13.66
C PRO A 206 -0.29 2.63 13.41
N LEU A 207 1.02 2.87 13.42
CA LEU A 207 1.60 4.22 13.31
C LEU A 207 2.18 4.45 11.91
N ALA A 208 1.99 5.64 11.34
CA ALA A 208 2.58 6.02 10.06
C ALA A 208 3.39 7.32 10.19
N PHE A 209 4.65 7.30 9.77
CA PHE A 209 5.54 8.47 9.87
C PHE A 209 6.02 8.95 8.50
N GLY A 210 5.67 10.18 8.15
CA GLY A 210 6.15 10.84 6.95
C GLY A 210 7.55 11.43 7.15
N ILE A 211 8.57 10.88 6.48
CA ILE A 211 9.94 11.42 6.51
C ILE A 211 10.32 11.86 5.10
N ASP A 212 10.73 13.12 4.94
CA ASP A 212 11.20 13.64 3.67
C ASP A 212 12.45 14.51 3.82
N THR A 213 12.98 14.99 2.70
CA THR A 213 14.22 15.78 2.66
C THR A 213 14.15 17.12 3.39
N ARG A 214 12.95 17.56 3.80
CA ARG A 214 12.73 18.78 4.61
C ARG A 214 12.80 18.48 6.10
N THR A 215 12.78 17.22 6.50
CA THR A 215 12.93 16.84 7.91
C THR A 215 14.29 17.31 8.42
N ARG A 216 14.30 17.89 9.62
CA ARG A 216 15.53 18.48 10.19
C ARG A 216 16.59 17.38 10.34
N ALA A 217 17.82 17.70 9.93
CA ALA A 217 18.95 16.75 9.95
C ALA A 217 18.68 15.45 9.17
N PHE A 218 17.92 15.53 8.07
CA PHE A 218 17.68 14.38 7.21
C PHE A 218 19.00 13.80 6.66
N ASP A 219 19.19 12.51 6.90
CA ASP A 219 20.25 11.70 6.31
C ASP A 219 19.64 10.33 5.98
N ALA A 220 19.62 9.99 4.69
CA ALA A 220 19.02 8.76 4.19
C ALA A 220 19.77 7.51 4.68
N GLU A 221 21.09 7.54 4.76
CA GLU A 221 21.89 6.40 5.21
C GLU A 221 21.75 6.21 6.73
N ALA A 222 21.80 7.31 7.49
CA ALA A 222 21.57 7.25 8.93
C ALA A 222 20.16 6.74 9.27
N LEU A 223 19.14 7.15 8.49
CA LEU A 223 17.78 6.63 8.60
C LEU A 223 17.73 5.13 8.34
N VAL A 224 18.33 4.63 7.24
CA VAL A 224 18.40 3.19 6.96
C VAL A 224 19.05 2.43 8.12
N VAL A 225 20.19 2.91 8.62
CA VAL A 225 20.89 2.30 9.75
C VAL A 225 19.97 2.25 10.97
N ARG A 226 19.28 3.35 11.30
CA ARG A 226 18.39 3.41 12.46
C ARG A 226 17.21 2.43 12.33
N LEU A 227 16.55 2.39 11.16
CA LEU A 227 15.46 1.45 10.92
C LEU A 227 15.91 -0.01 11.08
N ARG A 228 17.11 -0.34 10.61
CA ARG A 228 17.69 -1.67 10.78
C ARG A 228 18.00 -2.00 12.23
N THR A 229 18.49 -1.04 13.00
CA THR A 229 18.72 -1.19 14.45
C THR A 229 17.40 -1.46 15.17
N LEU A 230 16.35 -0.67 14.91
CA LEU A 230 15.03 -0.88 15.50
C LEU A 230 14.44 -2.26 15.16
N ARG A 231 14.60 -2.72 13.91
CA ARG A 231 14.21 -4.09 13.53
C ARG A 231 14.97 -5.16 14.30
N ALA A 232 16.27 -4.97 14.50
CA ALA A 232 17.10 -5.90 15.26
C ALA A 232 16.73 -5.92 16.76
N GLU A 233 16.19 -4.82 17.27
CA GLU A 233 15.62 -4.68 18.62
C GLU A 233 14.20 -5.28 18.73
N GLY A 234 13.63 -5.79 17.63
CA GLY A 234 12.33 -6.50 17.62
C GLY A 234 11.13 -5.64 17.23
N VAL A 235 11.33 -4.40 16.80
CA VAL A 235 10.25 -3.51 16.36
C VAL A 235 9.74 -3.91 14.97
N ASP A 236 8.41 -4.09 14.83
CA ASP A 236 7.76 -4.27 13.53
C ASP A 236 7.64 -2.94 12.78
N ILE A 237 8.69 -2.59 12.05
CA ILE A 237 8.80 -1.34 11.28
C ILE A 237 9.06 -1.60 9.81
N ARG A 238 8.25 -1.00 8.93
CA ARG A 238 8.35 -1.08 7.47
C ARG A 238 8.62 0.29 6.85
N LEU A 239 9.31 0.32 5.71
CA LEU A 239 9.63 1.49 4.91
C LEU A 239 8.91 1.39 3.55
N LEU A 240 7.99 2.32 3.31
CA LEU A 240 7.36 2.60 2.03
C LEU A 240 8.05 3.78 1.36
N TYR A 241 8.58 3.56 0.17
CA TYR A 241 9.18 4.58 -0.67
C TYR A 241 8.32 4.87 -1.91
N LEU A 242 7.92 6.13 -2.06
CA LEU A 242 7.18 6.62 -3.21
C LEU A 242 8.14 7.18 -4.25
N ASP A 243 8.13 6.61 -5.45
CA ASP A 243 8.89 7.11 -6.59
C ASP A 243 7.97 7.64 -7.68
N CYS A 244 8.51 8.44 -8.57
CA CYS A 244 7.82 8.98 -9.73
C CYS A 244 8.86 9.42 -10.76
N SER A 245 8.54 9.36 -12.05
CA SER A 245 9.42 9.83 -13.12
C SER A 245 9.74 11.32 -12.99
N ASP A 246 10.93 11.72 -13.43
CA ASP A 246 11.41 13.11 -13.34
C ASP A 246 10.51 14.08 -14.13
N ASP A 247 10.01 13.66 -15.29
CA ASP A 247 9.11 14.44 -16.14
C ASP A 247 7.76 14.71 -15.44
N GLU A 248 7.18 13.68 -14.81
CA GLU A 248 5.91 13.78 -14.10
C GLU A 248 6.06 14.62 -12.81
N LEU A 249 7.16 14.47 -12.07
CA LEU A 249 7.46 15.32 -10.93
C LEU A 249 7.60 16.80 -11.36
N THR A 250 8.32 17.05 -12.45
CA THR A 250 8.48 18.39 -13.02
C THR A 250 7.12 18.99 -13.38
N ARG A 251 6.23 18.21 -14.02
CA ARG A 251 4.86 18.60 -14.33
C ARG A 251 4.06 18.97 -13.06
N ARG A 252 4.07 18.12 -12.04
CA ARG A 252 3.35 18.35 -10.76
C ARG A 252 3.84 19.61 -10.03
N PHE A 253 5.15 19.87 -10.03
CA PHE A 253 5.68 21.12 -9.47
C PHE A 253 5.27 22.36 -10.25
N SER A 254 5.19 22.26 -11.58
CA SER A 254 4.69 23.33 -12.45
C SER A 254 3.20 23.64 -12.16
N GLU A 255 2.37 22.59 -12.06
CA GLU A 255 0.93 22.72 -11.79
C GLU A 255 0.63 23.31 -10.42
N THR A 256 1.32 22.83 -9.39
CA THR A 256 1.13 23.33 -8.01
C THR A 256 1.81 24.67 -7.76
N ARG A 257 2.65 25.14 -8.70
CA ARG A 257 3.50 26.34 -8.60
C ARG A 257 4.36 26.39 -7.32
N ARG A 258 4.60 25.23 -6.70
CA ARG A 258 5.42 25.12 -5.49
C ARG A 258 6.90 25.04 -5.88
N ARG A 259 7.77 25.61 -5.06
CA ARG A 259 9.21 25.44 -5.24
C ARG A 259 9.65 24.07 -4.71
N HIS A 260 10.63 23.49 -5.36
CA HIS A 260 11.24 22.24 -4.90
C HIS A 260 12.13 22.52 -3.68
N PRO A 261 12.05 21.72 -2.59
CA PRO A 261 12.79 22.00 -1.35
C PRO A 261 14.31 22.12 -1.51
N LEU A 262 14.92 21.24 -2.31
CA LEU A 262 16.36 21.25 -2.61
C LEU A 262 16.78 22.17 -3.77
N ALA A 263 15.84 22.93 -4.34
CA ALA A 263 16.06 23.81 -5.49
C ALA A 263 15.24 25.10 -5.35
N ALA A 264 15.47 25.84 -4.26
CA ALA A 264 14.75 27.09 -3.97
C ALA A 264 15.13 28.25 -4.92
N ASP A 265 16.32 28.17 -5.53
CA ASP A 265 17.00 29.18 -6.35
C ASP A 265 17.23 28.75 -7.82
N ARG A 266 16.74 27.57 -8.20
CA ARG A 266 17.03 26.93 -9.50
C ARG A 266 15.80 26.15 -9.99
N PRO A 267 15.79 25.63 -11.23
CA PRO A 267 14.69 24.83 -11.76
C PRO A 267 14.39 23.59 -10.90
N ALA A 268 13.12 23.15 -10.86
CA ALA A 268 12.70 21.98 -10.10
C ALA A 268 13.42 20.69 -10.53
N ALA A 269 13.76 20.56 -11.81
CA ALA A 269 14.50 19.43 -12.37
C ALA A 269 15.84 19.17 -11.64
N ASP A 270 16.60 20.24 -11.34
CA ASP A 270 17.87 20.12 -10.61
C ASP A 270 17.64 19.62 -9.18
N GLY A 271 16.54 20.06 -8.55
CA GLY A 271 16.13 19.62 -7.22
C GLY A 271 15.75 18.15 -7.20
N ILE A 272 15.00 17.70 -8.21
CA ILE A 272 14.58 16.31 -8.39
C ILE A 272 15.80 15.40 -8.54
N GLY A 273 16.76 15.76 -9.42
CA GLY A 273 17.99 14.96 -9.59
C GLY A 273 18.82 14.82 -8.31
N ARG A 274 18.96 15.92 -7.55
CA ARG A 274 19.62 15.90 -6.23
C ARG A 274 18.87 15.05 -5.21
N GLU A 275 17.55 15.19 -5.14
CA GLU A 275 16.71 14.43 -4.22
C GLU A 275 16.76 12.93 -4.54
N ARG A 276 16.76 12.56 -5.82
CA ARG A 276 16.87 11.17 -6.27
C ARG A 276 18.17 10.54 -5.83
N THR A 277 19.28 11.28 -5.96
CA THR A 277 20.60 10.81 -5.48
C THR A 277 20.61 10.67 -3.96
N LEU A 278 20.09 11.68 -3.25
CA LEU A 278 20.11 11.75 -1.79
C LEU A 278 19.18 10.71 -1.13
N THR A 279 18.05 10.38 -1.76
CA THR A 279 17.08 9.39 -1.25
C THR A 279 17.25 7.99 -1.86
N ALA A 280 18.22 7.80 -2.76
CA ALA A 280 18.56 6.49 -3.33
C ALA A 280 18.77 5.39 -2.27
N PRO A 281 19.43 5.65 -1.11
CA PRO A 281 19.53 4.66 -0.04
C PRO A 281 18.17 4.20 0.47
N LEU A 282 17.23 5.12 0.70
CA LEU A 282 15.87 4.78 1.14
C LEU A 282 15.15 3.94 0.11
N ARG A 283 15.26 4.28 -1.19
CA ARG A 283 14.68 3.49 -2.26
C ARG A 283 15.25 2.07 -2.31
N ARG A 284 16.57 1.92 -2.14
CA ARG A 284 17.24 0.61 -2.15
C ARG A 284 16.81 -0.30 -1.01
N TRP A 285 16.55 0.28 0.16
CA TRP A 285 16.24 -0.43 1.40
C TRP A 285 14.76 -0.46 1.77
N ALA A 286 13.89 0.13 0.94
CA ALA A 286 12.46 0.12 1.17
C ALA A 286 11.90 -1.29 1.02
N ASP A 287 11.04 -1.70 1.96
CA ASP A 287 10.30 -2.95 1.86
C ASP A 287 9.22 -2.85 0.78
N MET A 288 8.70 -1.64 0.57
CA MET A 288 7.67 -1.35 -0.40
C MET A 288 8.09 -0.16 -1.25
N VAL A 289 8.04 -0.33 -2.57
CA VAL A 289 8.28 0.74 -3.53
C VAL A 289 7.04 0.89 -4.40
N ILE A 290 6.45 2.08 -4.41
CA ILE A 290 5.32 2.42 -5.29
C ILE A 290 5.79 3.47 -6.28
N ASP A 291 5.75 3.12 -7.55
CA ASP A 291 5.88 4.08 -8.65
C ASP A 291 4.53 4.77 -8.88
N THR A 292 4.47 6.08 -8.65
CA THR A 292 3.27 6.91 -8.81
C THR A 292 3.18 7.61 -10.16
N THR A 293 4.07 7.25 -11.09
CA THR A 293 4.04 7.75 -12.47
C THR A 293 2.71 7.40 -13.12
N GLY A 294 1.96 8.43 -13.53
CA GLY A 294 0.64 8.27 -14.15
C GLY A 294 -0.47 7.78 -13.22
N LEU A 295 -0.22 7.60 -11.92
CA LEU A 295 -1.27 7.23 -10.98
C LEU A 295 -2.10 8.45 -10.57
N SER A 296 -3.42 8.29 -10.54
CA SER A 296 -4.30 9.22 -9.85
C SER A 296 -4.16 9.07 -8.32
N VAL A 297 -4.68 10.03 -7.56
CA VAL A 297 -4.72 9.94 -6.09
C VAL A 297 -5.50 8.69 -5.64
N ALA A 298 -6.56 8.34 -6.36
CA ALA A 298 -7.37 7.18 -6.04
C ALA A 298 -6.67 5.86 -6.39
N ASP A 299 -5.97 5.79 -7.53
CA ASP A 299 -5.14 4.62 -7.87
C ASP A 299 -4.02 4.40 -6.84
N LEU A 300 -3.40 5.49 -6.37
CA LEU A 300 -2.40 5.44 -5.31
C LEU A 300 -3.00 4.87 -4.01
N ARG A 301 -4.18 5.36 -3.60
CA ARG A 301 -4.89 4.85 -2.40
C ARG A 301 -5.19 3.36 -2.51
N ARG A 302 -5.71 2.91 -3.65
CA ARG A 302 -5.99 1.50 -3.92
C ARG A 302 -4.72 0.65 -3.84
N ARG A 303 -3.64 1.10 -4.47
CA ARG A 303 -2.33 0.44 -4.45
C ARG A 303 -1.75 0.29 -3.04
N ILE A 304 -1.91 1.30 -2.19
CA ILE A 304 -1.45 1.27 -0.79
C ILE A 304 -2.23 0.22 0.00
N ALA A 305 -3.56 0.21 -0.11
CA ALA A 305 -4.38 -0.77 0.58
C ALA A 305 -4.04 -2.22 0.16
N GLU A 306 -3.97 -2.47 -1.16
CA GLU A 306 -3.57 -3.77 -1.72
C GLU A 306 -2.23 -4.26 -1.14
N GLN A 307 -1.20 -3.40 -1.08
CA GLN A 307 0.11 -3.80 -0.57
C GLN A 307 0.17 -3.99 0.95
N LEU A 308 -0.75 -3.39 1.69
CA LEU A 308 -0.86 -3.61 3.14
C LEU A 308 -1.67 -4.87 3.49
N GLY A 309 -2.12 -5.65 2.51
CA GLY A 309 -2.90 -6.86 2.72
C GLY A 309 -4.28 -6.59 3.34
N ARG A 310 -4.71 -5.33 3.32
CA ARG A 310 -6.06 -4.92 3.64
C ARG A 310 -6.77 -4.79 2.31
N SER A 311 -7.93 -5.41 2.14
CA SER A 311 -8.76 -5.07 1.00
C SER A 311 -8.87 -3.55 0.97
N ALA A 312 -8.74 -2.94 -0.21
CA ALA A 312 -9.09 -1.54 -0.43
C ALA A 312 -10.60 -1.30 -0.26
N ASP A 313 -11.25 -2.03 0.66
CA ASP A 313 -12.63 -1.89 1.07
C ASP A 313 -12.71 -0.73 2.07
N GLY A 314 -12.22 0.44 1.66
CA GLY A 314 -13.06 1.61 1.81
C GLY A 314 -14.18 1.45 0.79
N GLY A 315 -15.09 0.50 1.01
CA GLY A 315 -16.08 0.07 0.03
C GLY A 315 -16.86 1.28 -0.46
N LEU A 316 -17.18 1.29 -1.76
CA LEU A 316 -18.05 2.30 -2.35
C LEU A 316 -19.35 2.34 -1.54
N THR A 317 -19.55 3.42 -0.77
CA THR A 317 -20.80 3.63 -0.05
C THR A 317 -21.80 4.18 -1.05
N VAL A 318 -22.81 3.37 -1.38
CA VAL A 318 -23.86 3.74 -2.33
C VAL A 318 -25.06 4.26 -1.55
N THR A 319 -25.53 5.45 -1.89
CA THR A 319 -26.80 5.99 -1.37
C THR A 319 -27.78 6.10 -2.54
N ILE A 320 -28.97 5.56 -2.38
CA ILE A 320 -30.09 5.80 -3.28
C ILE A 320 -31.03 6.77 -2.57
N GLU A 321 -31.26 7.93 -3.17
CA GLU A 321 -32.18 8.92 -2.62
C GLU A 321 -33.35 9.20 -3.54
N SER A 322 -34.54 9.35 -2.98
CA SER A 322 -35.71 9.84 -3.72
C SER A 322 -35.96 11.31 -3.45
N PHE A 323 -36.26 12.09 -4.49
CA PHE A 323 -36.52 13.52 -4.36
C PHE A 323 -37.59 14.05 -5.33
N GLY A 324 -38.04 15.27 -5.07
CA GLY A 324 -38.98 16.06 -5.83
C GLY A 324 -38.29 17.20 -6.58
N PHE A 325 -38.47 17.28 -7.89
CA PHE A 325 -37.95 18.38 -8.72
C PHE A 325 -38.46 19.75 -8.27
N ALA A 326 -39.66 19.83 -7.69
CA ALA A 326 -40.19 21.07 -7.13
C ALA A 326 -39.32 21.64 -5.98
N ALA A 327 -38.65 20.77 -5.22
CA ALA A 327 -37.73 21.14 -4.15
C ALA A 327 -36.26 21.27 -4.63
N GLY A 328 -36.01 21.11 -5.94
CA GLY A 328 -34.68 21.20 -6.55
C GLY A 328 -33.88 19.89 -6.51
N LEU A 329 -32.82 19.84 -7.30
CA LEU A 329 -31.88 18.71 -7.35
C LEU A 329 -31.07 18.62 -6.04
N PRO A 330 -30.85 17.42 -5.49
CA PRO A 330 -29.89 17.23 -4.40
C PRO A 330 -28.51 17.70 -4.84
N ARG A 331 -27.78 18.36 -3.94
CA ARG A 331 -26.50 19.01 -4.26
C ARG A 331 -25.34 18.01 -4.36
N ASP A 332 -25.52 16.87 -3.75
CA ASP A 332 -24.60 15.75 -3.62
C ASP A 332 -24.93 14.60 -4.59
N ALA A 333 -25.94 14.76 -5.45
CA ALA A 333 -26.30 13.74 -6.45
C ALA A 333 -25.22 13.60 -7.52
N ASP A 334 -24.73 12.37 -7.70
CA ASP A 334 -23.79 12.00 -8.76
C ASP A 334 -24.52 11.54 -10.03
N LEU A 335 -25.57 10.74 -9.84
CA LEU A 335 -26.44 10.23 -10.90
C LEU A 335 -27.87 10.67 -10.62
N VAL A 336 -28.57 11.17 -11.63
CA VAL A 336 -29.95 11.64 -11.49
C VAL A 336 -30.83 10.98 -12.54
N PHE A 337 -31.91 10.32 -12.10
CA PHE A 337 -32.89 9.67 -12.95
C PHE A 337 -34.29 10.30 -12.79
N ASP A 338 -34.88 10.77 -13.89
CA ASP A 338 -36.19 11.43 -13.90
C ASP A 338 -37.34 10.46 -14.16
N MET A 339 -38.16 10.21 -13.14
CA MET A 339 -39.31 9.28 -13.16
C MET A 339 -40.66 9.98 -13.42
N ARG A 340 -40.67 11.25 -13.86
CA ARG A 340 -41.92 11.99 -14.11
C ARG A 340 -42.76 11.44 -15.27
N PHE A 341 -42.18 10.60 -16.12
CA PHE A 341 -42.87 9.97 -17.24
C PHE A 341 -43.78 8.80 -16.82
N LEU A 342 -43.57 8.21 -15.64
CA LEU A 342 -44.40 7.12 -15.13
C LEU A 342 -45.79 7.61 -14.69
N ALA A 343 -46.77 6.69 -14.74
CA ALA A 343 -48.14 6.89 -14.28
C ALA A 343 -48.18 7.56 -12.90
N ASN A 344 -48.90 8.69 -12.82
CA ASN A 344 -48.91 9.53 -11.64
C ASN A 344 -50.01 9.09 -10.66
N PRO A 345 -49.69 8.56 -9.46
CA PRO A 345 -50.67 8.09 -8.49
C PRO A 345 -51.48 9.23 -7.85
N HIS A 346 -51.04 10.49 -7.99
CA HIS A 346 -51.69 11.65 -7.37
C HIS A 346 -53.14 11.87 -7.82
N TRP A 347 -53.53 11.36 -8.98
CA TRP A 347 -54.90 11.49 -9.51
C TRP A 347 -55.87 10.47 -8.89
N ASP A 348 -55.35 9.41 -8.28
CA ASP A 348 -56.16 8.48 -7.49
C ASP A 348 -56.29 9.01 -6.06
N VAL A 349 -57.52 9.30 -5.66
CA VAL A 349 -57.85 9.87 -4.34
C VAL A 349 -57.39 8.94 -3.21
N ALA A 350 -57.44 7.62 -3.42
CA ALA A 350 -57.03 6.64 -2.41
C ALA A 350 -55.50 6.54 -2.27
N LEU A 351 -54.74 6.78 -3.35
CA LEU A 351 -53.28 6.69 -3.36
C LEU A 351 -52.58 8.00 -3.03
N ARG A 352 -53.25 9.14 -3.23
CA ARG A 352 -52.72 10.47 -2.96
C ARG A 352 -52.11 10.66 -1.54
N PRO A 353 -52.74 10.18 -0.44
CA PRO A 353 -52.16 10.34 0.91
C PRO A 353 -51.02 9.35 1.21
N LEU A 354 -50.80 8.33 0.38
CA LEU A 354 -49.78 7.31 0.60
C LEU A 354 -48.40 7.78 0.10
N THR A 355 -47.35 6.99 0.34
CA THR A 355 -46.00 7.17 -0.21
C THR A 355 -45.66 6.01 -1.14
N GLY A 356 -44.56 6.10 -1.89
CA GLY A 356 -44.08 4.99 -2.71
C GLY A 356 -43.60 3.77 -1.93
N GLU A 357 -43.48 3.85 -0.60
CA GLU A 357 -43.20 2.70 0.27
C GLU A 357 -44.47 1.86 0.48
N ASP A 358 -45.66 2.45 0.30
CA ASP A 358 -46.92 1.74 0.45
C ASP A 358 -47.13 0.77 -0.74
N PRO A 359 -47.43 -0.53 -0.47
CA PRO A 359 -47.60 -1.53 -1.52
C PRO A 359 -48.64 -1.17 -2.58
N ALA A 360 -49.70 -0.43 -2.20
CA ALA A 360 -50.73 0.02 -3.14
C ALA A 360 -50.20 1.04 -4.16
N VAL A 361 -49.32 1.95 -3.74
CA VAL A 361 -48.68 2.94 -4.63
C VAL A 361 -47.61 2.25 -5.48
N ALA A 362 -46.79 1.40 -4.88
CA ALA A 362 -45.77 0.64 -5.59
C ALA A 362 -46.40 -0.22 -6.71
N ALA A 363 -47.49 -0.95 -6.41
CA ALA A 363 -48.22 -1.75 -7.40
C ALA A 363 -48.83 -0.89 -8.52
N TYR A 364 -49.40 0.27 -8.18
CA TYR A 364 -49.94 1.20 -9.19
C TYR A 364 -48.85 1.71 -10.14
N VAL A 365 -47.70 2.13 -9.60
CA VAL A 365 -46.57 2.63 -10.41
C VAL A 365 -45.97 1.49 -11.26
N ALA A 366 -45.85 0.29 -10.70
CA ALA A 366 -45.33 -0.89 -11.38
C ALA A 366 -46.24 -1.41 -12.50
N ALA A 367 -47.53 -1.09 -12.47
CA ALA A 367 -48.48 -1.45 -13.52
C ALA A 367 -48.30 -0.63 -14.82
N ASP A 368 -47.54 0.46 -14.78
CA ASP A 368 -47.21 1.23 -15.99
C ASP A 368 -46.35 0.37 -16.95
N PRO A 369 -46.71 0.22 -18.23
CA PRO A 369 -45.93 -0.56 -19.19
C PRO A 369 -44.48 -0.10 -19.37
N ALA A 370 -44.18 1.16 -19.06
CA ALA A 370 -42.83 1.73 -19.14
C ALA A 370 -42.00 1.47 -17.87
N PHE A 371 -42.61 1.02 -16.76
CA PHE A 371 -41.92 0.84 -15.47
C PHE A 371 -40.80 -0.19 -15.57
N ALA A 372 -41.14 -1.46 -15.82
CA ALA A 372 -40.16 -2.54 -15.82
C ALA A 372 -39.03 -2.29 -16.84
N PRO A 373 -39.29 -1.95 -18.12
CA PRO A 373 -38.22 -1.69 -19.09
C PRO A 373 -37.27 -0.54 -18.68
N ALA A 374 -37.78 0.49 -18.01
CA ALA A 374 -36.95 1.60 -17.57
C ALA A 374 -36.10 1.22 -16.35
N VAL A 375 -36.72 0.62 -15.33
CA VAL A 375 -36.03 0.21 -14.10
C VAL A 375 -34.99 -0.87 -14.38
N ASP A 376 -35.29 -1.84 -15.25
CA ASP A 376 -34.34 -2.88 -15.68
C ASP A 376 -33.07 -2.25 -16.27
N ARG A 377 -33.22 -1.32 -17.22
CA ARG A 377 -32.08 -0.65 -17.86
C ARG A 377 -31.28 0.22 -16.90
N ILE A 378 -31.94 0.87 -15.95
CA ILE A 378 -31.26 1.66 -14.92
C ILE A 378 -30.48 0.74 -14.00
N ALA A 379 -31.08 -0.36 -13.54
CA ALA A 379 -30.40 -1.36 -12.71
C ALA A 379 -29.19 -1.95 -13.43
N ASP A 380 -29.32 -2.36 -14.70
CA ASP A 380 -28.22 -2.89 -15.51
C ASP A 380 -27.08 -1.87 -15.69
N LEU A 381 -27.43 -0.61 -15.92
CA LEU A 381 -26.46 0.48 -15.97
C LEU A 381 -25.73 0.62 -14.63
N LEU A 382 -26.45 0.66 -13.51
CA LEU A 382 -25.86 0.79 -12.18
C LEU A 382 -24.95 -0.39 -11.86
N LEU A 383 -25.36 -1.63 -12.12
CA LEU A 383 -24.54 -2.83 -11.94
C LEU A 383 -23.27 -2.82 -12.81
N THR A 384 -23.33 -2.19 -13.99
CA THR A 384 -22.16 -1.99 -14.85
C THR A 384 -21.20 -0.92 -14.28
N LEU A 385 -21.74 0.12 -13.66
CA LEU A 385 -20.98 1.29 -13.18
C LEU A 385 -20.41 1.11 -11.77
N LEU A 386 -21.13 0.46 -10.85
CA LEU A 386 -20.73 0.35 -9.44
C LEU A 386 -19.33 -0.26 -9.25
N PRO A 387 -18.94 -1.38 -9.90
CA PRO A 387 -17.58 -1.90 -9.78
C PRO A 387 -16.52 -0.96 -10.35
N ARG A 388 -16.88 -0.14 -11.36
CA ARG A 388 -15.96 0.81 -11.99
C ARG A 388 -15.76 2.05 -11.12
N TYR A 389 -16.80 2.56 -10.48
CA TYR A 389 -16.68 3.62 -9.48
C TYR A 389 -15.87 3.16 -8.27
N GLY A 390 -16.10 1.93 -7.80
CA GLY A 390 -15.28 1.31 -6.76
C GLY A 390 -13.81 1.19 -7.19
N ALA A 391 -13.56 0.72 -8.42
CA ALA A 391 -12.21 0.66 -8.97
C ALA A 391 -11.58 2.05 -9.12
N GLU A 392 -12.31 3.09 -9.52
CA GLU A 392 -11.85 4.48 -9.57
C GLU A 392 -11.58 5.06 -8.17
N GLY A 393 -11.90 4.34 -7.09
CA GLY A 393 -11.68 4.77 -5.71
C GLY A 393 -12.66 5.83 -5.23
N LYS A 394 -13.85 5.89 -5.83
CA LYS A 394 -14.94 6.74 -5.36
C LYS A 394 -15.45 6.20 -4.01
N ALA A 395 -15.40 7.04 -2.97
CA ALA A 395 -15.79 6.65 -1.62
C ALA A 395 -17.32 6.65 -1.41
N TYR A 396 -18.01 7.63 -2.00
CA TYR A 396 -19.46 7.80 -1.91
C TYR A 396 -20.07 7.97 -3.30
N LEU A 397 -21.17 7.29 -3.59
CA LEU A 397 -21.97 7.48 -4.78
C LEU A 397 -23.42 7.72 -4.41
N THR A 398 -23.95 8.89 -4.73
CA THR A 398 -25.36 9.24 -4.51
C THR A 398 -26.15 9.14 -5.81
N ILE A 399 -27.13 8.23 -5.83
CA ILE A 399 -28.05 7.98 -6.93
C ILE A 399 -29.40 8.61 -6.59
N ALA A 400 -29.72 9.71 -7.25
CA ALA A 400 -30.94 10.45 -7.01
C ALA A 400 -32.05 10.08 -8.02
N VAL A 401 -33.21 9.68 -7.49
CA VAL A 401 -34.40 9.33 -8.27
C VAL A 401 -35.45 10.42 -8.07
N GLY A 402 -35.79 11.12 -9.15
CA GLY A 402 -36.63 12.32 -9.10
C GLY A 402 -38.04 12.11 -9.63
N CYS A 403 -39.05 12.63 -8.94
CA CYS A 403 -40.38 12.87 -9.51
C CYS A 403 -40.82 14.31 -9.23
N THR A 404 -42.05 14.73 -9.54
CA THR A 404 -42.45 16.13 -9.31
C THR A 404 -42.41 16.52 -7.82
N GLY A 405 -43.02 15.69 -6.96
CA GLY A 405 -43.21 16.00 -5.53
C GLY A 405 -42.46 15.10 -4.55
N GLY A 406 -41.61 14.18 -5.04
CA GLY A 406 -40.73 13.37 -4.20
C GLY A 406 -41.39 12.29 -3.33
N ARG A 407 -42.70 12.06 -3.44
CA ARG A 407 -43.49 11.20 -2.52
C ARG A 407 -43.88 9.82 -3.05
N HIS A 408 -44.21 9.72 -4.34
CA HIS A 408 -44.82 8.49 -4.91
C HIS A 408 -43.86 7.76 -5.86
N ARG A 409 -43.77 8.21 -7.11
CA ARG A 409 -43.01 7.54 -8.19
C ARG A 409 -41.52 7.41 -7.88
N SER A 410 -40.90 8.49 -7.40
CA SER A 410 -39.49 8.51 -7.04
C SER A 410 -39.17 7.54 -5.90
N VAL A 411 -40.04 7.47 -4.91
CA VAL A 411 -39.89 6.59 -3.75
C VAL A 411 -40.04 5.13 -4.19
N ALA A 412 -41.10 4.80 -4.93
CA ALA A 412 -41.33 3.44 -5.42
C ALA A 412 -40.18 2.92 -6.29
N VAL A 413 -39.64 3.75 -7.21
CA VAL A 413 -38.48 3.36 -8.02
C VAL A 413 -37.20 3.27 -7.18
N ALA A 414 -37.00 4.15 -6.20
CA ALA A 414 -35.84 4.07 -5.31
C ALA A 414 -35.81 2.78 -4.48
N CYS A 415 -36.97 2.36 -3.94
CA CYS A 415 -37.12 1.07 -3.24
C CYS A 415 -36.82 -0.11 -4.16
N GLU A 416 -37.38 -0.11 -5.38
CA GLU A 416 -37.15 -1.20 -6.35
C GLU A 416 -35.67 -1.30 -6.76
N LEU A 417 -34.98 -0.16 -6.98
CA LEU A 417 -33.54 -0.16 -7.27
C LEU A 417 -32.71 -0.62 -6.06
N HIS A 418 -33.10 -0.24 -4.85
CA HIS A 418 -32.46 -0.69 -3.61
C HIS A 418 -32.52 -2.21 -3.49
N ASP A 419 -33.70 -2.81 -3.68
CA ASP A 419 -33.90 -4.26 -3.57
C ASP A 419 -33.08 -5.02 -4.63
N ARG A 420 -33.05 -4.54 -5.86
CA ARG A 420 -32.28 -5.15 -6.95
C ARG A 420 -30.77 -5.10 -6.73
N LEU A 421 -30.25 -3.95 -6.30
CA LEU A 421 -28.84 -3.82 -5.99
C LEU A 421 -28.45 -4.66 -4.77
N THR A 422 -29.34 -4.76 -3.79
CA THR A 422 -29.17 -5.64 -2.62
C THR A 422 -29.12 -7.11 -3.03
N ALA A 423 -30.03 -7.55 -3.89
CA ALA A 423 -30.04 -8.91 -4.44
C ALA A 423 -28.78 -9.23 -5.26
N ALA A 424 -28.15 -8.23 -5.87
CA ALA A 424 -26.89 -8.36 -6.60
C ALA A 424 -25.63 -8.32 -5.71
N GLY A 425 -25.78 -8.24 -4.38
CA GLY A 425 -24.68 -8.29 -3.41
C GLY A 425 -24.10 -6.93 -3.02
N HIS A 426 -24.76 -5.82 -3.38
CA HIS A 426 -24.42 -4.50 -2.87
C HIS A 426 -25.19 -4.17 -1.57
N ALA A 427 -24.75 -3.17 -0.81
CA ALA A 427 -25.44 -2.72 0.41
C ALA A 427 -25.74 -1.20 0.35
N PRO A 428 -26.62 -0.74 -0.56
CA PRO A 428 -26.92 0.68 -0.68
C PRO A 428 -27.77 1.21 0.49
N LEU A 429 -27.47 2.41 0.99
CA LEU A 429 -28.34 3.15 1.90
C LEU A 429 -29.53 3.72 1.12
N LEU A 430 -30.74 3.65 1.68
CA LEU A 430 -31.95 4.23 1.09
C LEU A 430 -32.37 5.47 1.89
N VAL A 431 -32.60 6.59 1.20
CA VAL A 431 -33.00 7.88 1.80
C VAL A 431 -34.17 8.49 1.04
N HIS A 432 -35.18 8.99 1.77
CA HIS A 432 -36.33 9.67 1.16
C HIS A 432 -36.39 11.13 1.59
N ARG A 433 -35.79 12.02 0.77
CA ARG A 433 -35.59 13.44 1.12
C ARG A 433 -36.89 14.17 1.45
N ASP A 434 -37.91 13.98 0.62
CA ASP A 434 -39.15 14.77 0.66
C ASP A 434 -40.34 14.04 1.31
N VAL A 435 -40.11 12.83 1.84
CA VAL A 435 -41.14 12.06 2.59
C VAL A 435 -41.23 12.55 4.04
N ALA A 436 -40.11 12.94 4.65
CA ALA A 436 -40.05 13.44 6.04
C ALA A 436 -40.58 14.88 6.21
N SER A 437 -40.54 15.71 5.15
CA SER A 437 -40.86 17.15 5.20
C SER A 437 -42.36 17.47 5.26
N ASN A 438 -43.25 16.47 5.24
CA ASN A 438 -44.70 16.65 5.42
C ASN A 438 -45.25 16.03 6.72
N GLY A 439 -44.38 15.54 7.60
CA GLY A 439 -44.77 14.91 8.87
C GLY A 439 -44.85 15.85 10.09
N ASN A 440 -44.47 17.14 9.98
CA ASN A 440 -44.31 17.97 11.18
C ASN A 440 -44.72 19.45 11.10
N ASP A 441 -45.59 19.85 10.15
CA ASP A 441 -46.16 21.21 10.11
C ASP A 441 -47.58 21.31 10.72
N ALA A 442 -47.90 20.40 11.65
CA ALA A 442 -49.10 20.48 12.50
C ALA A 442 -48.78 20.59 14.00
N ALA A 443 -47.52 20.80 14.40
CA ALA A 443 -47.11 20.83 15.81
C ALA A 443 -46.39 22.11 16.24
N ILE A 444 -46.49 23.21 15.48
CA ILE A 444 -46.09 24.54 15.95
C ILE A 444 -47.19 25.54 15.62
N LEU A 445 -48.33 25.43 16.30
CA LEU A 445 -49.29 26.53 16.52
C LEU A 445 -50.30 26.09 17.59
N THR A 446 -49.88 26.04 18.85
CA THR A 446 -50.66 26.49 20.02
C THR A 446 -49.78 26.39 21.26
N ALA A 447 -49.06 27.47 21.57
CA ALA A 447 -48.81 27.81 22.96
C ALA A 447 -50.19 28.09 23.58
N ALA A 448 -50.64 27.25 24.51
CA ALA A 448 -51.83 27.49 25.30
C ALA A 448 -51.45 28.30 26.56
N PRO A 449 -52.07 29.47 26.81
CA PRO A 449 -52.10 30.05 28.15
C PRO A 449 -53.39 29.67 28.88
N LEU A 450 -53.23 29.32 30.18
CA LEU A 450 -54.18 29.51 31.30
C LEU A 450 -55.46 28.63 31.27
N THR A 451 -56.02 28.02 32.33
CA THR A 451 -55.98 28.27 33.78
C THR A 451 -56.73 27.14 34.52
N GLY A 452 -56.26 26.86 35.75
CA GLY A 452 -56.89 26.39 37.00
C GLY A 452 -58.28 25.74 37.12
N GLN A 453 -58.33 24.79 38.07
CA GLN A 453 -59.34 24.39 39.08
C GLN A 453 -59.39 22.84 39.17
N GLY A 454 -59.34 22.14 40.30
CA GLY A 454 -59.28 22.46 41.72
C GLY A 454 -59.65 21.19 42.55
N SER A 455 -59.11 21.12 43.77
CA SER A 455 -59.64 20.42 44.96
C SER A 455 -59.23 18.97 45.32
N ALA A 456 -59.20 18.77 46.65
CA ALA A 456 -59.00 17.58 47.49
C ALA A 456 -57.56 17.02 47.51
N THR A 457 -56.78 17.08 48.60
CA THR A 457 -57.02 17.27 50.05
C THR A 457 -55.76 17.79 50.72
#